data_AF-A0A5B9WDC1-F1
#
_entry.id   AF-A0A5B9WDC1-F1
#
_cell.length_a   1.000
_cell.length_b   1.000
_cell.length_c   1.000
_cell.angle_alpha   90.00
_cell.angle_beta   90.00
_cell.angle_gamma   90.00
#
_symmetry.space_group_name_H-M   'P 1'
#
loop_
_entity.id
_entity.type
_entity.pdbx_description
1 polymer ?
#
loop_
_entity_poly.entity_id
_entity_poly.type
_entity_poly.pdbx_seq_one_letter_code
_entity_poly.pdbx_strand_id
1 'polypeptide(L)'
;MPTLLREPTSAASHGVGFLLAVGLTWLFWHRCAARSRAAASAGDDPTLAFERGKLVSMLIFGLSLMLCYGASGLYHGADADGRTLATLRRLDHVGIYLLIAGTYTPGVWGLMRGRWRRRTLQVVWAFALCCASRTWLGGVPTRWISTTIYLVMGWGVLICYRELARGLGHRALLPLPVGGVFYSLGALINLSGWPGPSPAAFGAHEVFHLFVLAGTACHVWFMLRVVVPAAAPAPAPVMRGVPRRRDWRPAGLGRRFSLEAGEASPRPMSPDRLPRPGRAPQGPRETSPGVEAGPDRP
;
A
#
# COMPACT_ATOMS: atom_id res chain seq x y z
N MET A 1 -4.87 45.57 -19.89
CA MET A 1 -6.01 45.24 -19.01
C MET A 1 -5.44 44.61 -17.75
N PRO A 2 -5.54 45.21 -16.56
CA PRO A 2 -5.14 44.53 -15.34
C PRO A 2 -5.98 43.26 -15.23
N THR A 3 -5.33 42.10 -15.23
CA THR A 3 -6.03 40.83 -15.05
C THR A 3 -6.56 40.79 -13.63
N LEU A 4 -7.83 40.43 -13.46
CA LEU A 4 -8.48 40.28 -12.15
C LEU A 4 -7.84 39.18 -11.28
N LEU A 5 -6.92 38.40 -11.86
CA LEU A 5 -6.21 37.27 -11.25
C LEU A 5 -4.70 37.55 -11.21
N ARG A 6 -4.08 37.17 -10.09
CA ARG A 6 -2.64 37.30 -9.84
C ARG A 6 -1.81 36.45 -10.82
N GLU A 7 -2.20 35.19 -11.01
CA GLU A 7 -1.54 34.24 -11.92
C GLU A 7 -2.60 33.51 -12.77
N PRO A 8 -3.07 34.12 -13.87
CA PRO A 8 -4.29 33.71 -14.56
C PRO A 8 -4.22 32.32 -15.19
N THR A 9 -3.07 31.92 -15.75
CA THR A 9 -2.89 30.60 -16.38
C THR A 9 -2.93 29.49 -15.34
N SER A 10 -2.18 29.63 -14.25
CA SER A 10 -2.17 28.70 -13.13
C SER A 10 -3.53 28.61 -12.42
N ALA A 11 -4.19 29.75 -12.19
CA ALA A 11 -5.54 29.78 -11.62
C ALA A 11 -6.57 29.07 -12.50
N ALA A 12 -6.53 29.32 -13.82
CA ALA A 12 -7.44 28.69 -14.78
C ALA A 12 -7.24 27.17 -14.86
N SER A 13 -6.00 26.69 -14.97
CA SER A 13 -5.73 25.24 -15.06
C SER A 13 -6.23 24.49 -13.82
N HIS A 14 -6.05 25.06 -12.62
CA HIS A 14 -6.53 24.46 -11.38
C HIS A 14 -8.03 24.63 -11.16
N GLY A 15 -8.62 25.74 -11.62
CA GLY A 15 -10.07 25.92 -11.65
C GLY A 15 -10.77 24.86 -12.53
N VAL A 16 -10.23 24.57 -13.71
CA VAL A 16 -10.69 23.45 -14.55
C VAL A 16 -10.51 22.12 -13.83
N GLY A 17 -9.35 21.88 -13.22
CA GLY A 17 -9.09 20.69 -12.39
C GLY A 17 -10.12 20.50 -11.27
N PHE A 18 -10.52 21.58 -10.60
CA PHE A 18 -11.55 21.56 -9.56
C PHE A 18 -12.92 21.18 -10.10
N LEU A 19 -13.37 21.78 -11.21
CA LEU A 19 -14.66 21.46 -11.83
C LEU A 19 -14.70 20.00 -12.32
N LEU A 20 -13.60 19.52 -12.90
CA LEU A 20 -13.45 18.10 -13.25
C LEU A 20 -13.50 17.22 -12.00
N ALA A 21 -12.85 17.62 -10.91
CA ALA A 21 -12.90 16.88 -9.64
C ALA A 21 -14.33 16.76 -9.09
N VAL A 22 -15.15 17.82 -9.19
CA VAL A 22 -16.58 17.78 -8.81
C VAL A 22 -17.31 16.73 -9.65
N GLY A 23 -17.20 16.80 -10.98
CA GLY A 23 -17.88 15.88 -11.90
C GLY A 23 -17.42 14.43 -11.71
N LEU A 24 -16.12 14.21 -11.53
CA LEU A 24 -15.54 12.89 -11.26
C LEU A 24 -16.01 12.33 -9.92
N THR A 25 -16.06 13.16 -8.86
CA THR A 25 -16.56 12.75 -7.54
C THR A 25 -18.01 12.31 -7.61
N TRP A 26 -18.84 13.07 -8.33
CA TRP A 26 -20.23 12.72 -8.61
C TRP A 26 -20.34 11.39 -9.37
N LEU A 27 -19.52 11.20 -10.41
CA LEU A 27 -19.47 9.94 -11.18
C LEU A 27 -19.09 8.74 -10.29
N PHE A 28 -18.05 8.89 -9.46
CA PHE A 28 -17.63 7.84 -8.52
C PHE A 28 -18.72 7.49 -7.53
N TRP A 29 -19.37 8.50 -6.95
CA TRP A 29 -20.51 8.31 -6.06
C TRP A 29 -21.60 7.48 -6.72
N HIS A 30 -22.05 7.84 -7.93
CA HIS A 30 -23.12 7.11 -8.61
C HIS A 30 -22.76 5.66 -8.90
N ARG A 31 -21.54 5.42 -9.41
CA ARG A 31 -21.07 4.05 -9.74
C ARG A 31 -20.97 3.18 -8.49
N CYS A 32 -20.41 3.70 -7.39
CA CYS A 32 -20.28 2.94 -6.14
C CYS A 32 -21.61 2.81 -5.38
N ALA A 33 -22.49 3.81 -5.44
CA ALA A 33 -23.81 3.76 -4.83
C ALA A 33 -24.71 2.74 -5.52
N ALA A 34 -24.66 2.67 -6.86
CA ALA A 34 -25.38 1.64 -7.62
C ALA A 34 -24.97 0.22 -7.18
N ARG A 35 -23.67 -0.02 -7.00
CA ARG A 35 -23.16 -1.31 -6.52
C ARG A 35 -23.55 -1.60 -5.07
N SER A 36 -23.52 -0.60 -4.21
CA SER A 36 -23.99 -0.73 -2.82
C SER A 36 -25.48 -1.08 -2.75
N ARG A 37 -26.31 -0.46 -3.61
CA ARG A 37 -27.74 -0.79 -3.71
C ARG A 37 -27.95 -2.22 -4.23
N ALA A 38 -27.22 -2.63 -5.26
CA ALA A 38 -27.29 -4.00 -5.78
C ALA A 38 -26.92 -5.05 -4.72
N ALA A 39 -25.86 -4.81 -3.94
CA ALA A 39 -25.48 -5.67 -2.82
C ALA A 39 -26.55 -5.75 -1.73
N ALA A 40 -27.20 -4.61 -1.41
CA ALA A 40 -28.29 -4.57 -0.44
C ALA A 40 -29.52 -5.36 -0.92
N SER A 41 -29.90 -5.21 -2.20
CA SER A 41 -31.00 -5.97 -2.80
C SER A 41 -30.74 -7.48 -2.84
N ALA A 42 -29.47 -7.90 -2.89
CA ALA A 42 -29.08 -9.31 -2.86
C ALA A 42 -29.02 -9.91 -1.46
N GLY A 43 -29.14 -9.10 -0.39
CA GLY A 43 -29.03 -9.58 0.99
C GLY A 43 -27.63 -10.07 1.40
N ASP A 44 -26.57 -9.65 0.68
CA ASP A 44 -25.18 -10.03 0.97
C ASP A 44 -24.50 -8.97 1.85
N ASP A 45 -24.65 -9.12 3.17
CA ASP A 45 -24.12 -8.19 4.17
C ASP A 45 -22.59 -7.95 4.05
N PRO A 46 -21.73 -8.98 3.89
CA PRO A 46 -20.30 -8.79 3.66
C PRO A 46 -20.00 -7.95 2.40
N THR A 47 -20.66 -8.23 1.28
CA THR A 47 -20.46 -7.49 0.03
C THR A 47 -20.97 -6.06 0.17
N LEU A 48 -22.11 -5.85 0.84
CA LEU A 48 -22.66 -4.54 1.13
C LEU A 48 -21.68 -3.68 1.94
N ALA A 49 -21.09 -4.23 3.00
CA ALA A 49 -20.10 -3.52 3.81
C ALA A 49 -18.85 -3.14 3.00
N PHE A 50 -18.39 -4.03 2.12
CA PHE A 50 -17.27 -3.76 1.22
C PHE A 50 -17.58 -2.63 0.22
N GLU A 51 -18.74 -2.69 -0.45
CA GLU A 51 -19.15 -1.70 -1.45
C GLU A 51 -19.41 -0.31 -0.81
N ARG A 52 -19.99 -0.26 0.40
CA ARG A 52 -20.13 0.99 1.16
C ARG A 52 -18.77 1.60 1.53
N GLY A 53 -17.83 0.78 2.01
CA GLY A 53 -16.49 1.28 2.29
C GLY A 53 -15.76 1.74 1.03
N LYS A 54 -16.01 1.08 -0.11
CA LYS A 54 -15.45 1.49 -1.41
C LYS A 54 -16.03 2.84 -1.85
N LEU A 55 -17.33 3.05 -1.67
CA LEU A 55 -17.97 4.35 -1.88
C LEU A 55 -17.31 5.43 -1.02
N VAL A 56 -17.16 5.21 0.29
CA VAL A 56 -16.51 6.18 1.19
C VAL A 56 -15.08 6.46 0.76
N SER A 57 -14.33 5.42 0.40
CA SER A 57 -12.94 5.57 -0.06
C SER A 57 -12.81 6.41 -1.34
N MET A 58 -13.78 6.29 -2.25
CA MET A 58 -13.84 7.10 -3.47
C MET A 58 -14.22 8.55 -3.20
N LEU A 59 -15.12 8.79 -2.23
CA LEU A 59 -15.42 10.16 -1.80
C LEU A 59 -14.19 10.83 -1.20
N ILE A 60 -13.42 10.11 -0.38
CA ILE A 60 -12.17 10.65 0.17
C ILE A 60 -11.21 11.07 -0.95
N PHE A 61 -11.06 10.24 -1.99
CA PHE A 61 -10.26 10.61 -3.16
C PHE A 61 -10.83 11.84 -3.87
N GLY A 62 -12.12 11.85 -4.18
CA GLY A 62 -12.80 12.96 -4.86
C GLY A 62 -12.70 14.30 -4.11
N LEU A 63 -12.97 14.29 -2.81
CA LEU A 63 -12.85 15.47 -1.95
C LEU A 63 -11.40 15.95 -1.82
N SER A 64 -10.42 15.03 -1.80
CA SER A 64 -9.01 15.42 -1.79
C SER A 64 -8.57 16.08 -3.10
N LEU A 65 -9.10 15.65 -4.26
CA LEU A 65 -8.90 16.33 -5.54
C LEU A 65 -9.48 17.74 -5.50
N MET A 66 -10.73 17.88 -5.05
CA MET A 66 -11.40 19.17 -4.93
C MET A 66 -10.64 20.11 -4.00
N LEU A 67 -10.16 19.63 -2.85
CA LEU A 67 -9.36 20.42 -1.94
C LEU A 67 -8.03 20.86 -2.58
N CYS A 68 -7.30 19.93 -3.21
CA CYS A 68 -5.99 20.24 -3.80
C CYS A 68 -6.13 21.25 -4.95
N TYR A 69 -7.00 20.99 -5.92
CA TYR A 69 -7.19 21.88 -7.07
C TYR A 69 -7.86 23.19 -6.67
N GLY A 70 -8.83 23.15 -5.76
CA GLY A 70 -9.51 24.34 -5.25
C GLY A 70 -8.56 25.26 -4.48
N ALA A 71 -7.78 24.71 -3.53
CA ALA A 71 -6.81 25.50 -2.77
C ALA A 71 -5.74 26.14 -3.66
N SER A 72 -5.25 25.39 -4.64
CA SER A 72 -4.26 25.88 -5.60
C SER A 72 -4.82 26.96 -6.52
N GLY A 73 -6.03 26.75 -7.06
CA GLY A 73 -6.72 27.74 -7.89
C GLY A 73 -6.98 29.04 -7.12
N LEU A 74 -7.40 28.95 -5.85
CA LEU A 74 -7.56 30.11 -4.97
C LEU A 74 -6.22 30.79 -4.69
N TYR A 75 -5.17 30.05 -4.38
CA TYR A 75 -3.85 30.62 -4.12
C TYR A 75 -3.31 31.42 -5.31
N HIS A 76 -3.37 30.85 -6.51
CA HIS A 76 -2.90 31.51 -7.74
C HIS A 76 -3.84 32.60 -8.26
N GLY A 77 -5.14 32.47 -7.99
CA GLY A 77 -6.15 33.43 -8.44
C GLY A 77 -6.29 34.66 -7.55
N ALA A 78 -6.15 34.51 -6.23
CA ALA A 78 -6.44 35.57 -5.28
C ALA A 78 -5.39 36.69 -5.33
N ASP A 79 -5.87 37.92 -5.52
CA ASP A 79 -5.16 39.15 -5.20
C ASP A 79 -5.59 39.60 -3.80
N ALA A 80 -4.79 39.25 -2.79
CA ALA A 80 -5.14 39.38 -1.38
C ALA A 80 -3.94 39.81 -0.53
N ASP A 81 -4.20 40.25 0.70
CA ASP A 81 -3.16 40.66 1.63
C ASP A 81 -2.21 39.49 2.00
N GLY A 82 -1.01 39.84 2.49
CA GLY A 82 0.04 38.87 2.76
C GLY A 82 -0.35 37.75 3.73
N ARG A 83 -1.26 38.00 4.69
CA ARG A 83 -1.72 36.97 5.64
C ARG A 83 -2.65 35.96 4.97
N THR A 84 -3.60 36.45 4.17
CA THR A 84 -4.51 35.60 3.39
C THR A 84 -3.72 34.76 2.39
N LEU A 85 -2.79 35.38 1.65
CA LEU A 85 -1.98 34.68 0.67
C LEU A 85 -1.07 33.62 1.31
N ALA A 86 -0.49 33.90 2.48
CA ALA A 86 0.28 32.91 3.24
C ALA A 86 -0.58 31.72 3.70
N THR A 87 -1.84 31.96 4.06
CA THR A 87 -2.78 30.91 4.46
C THR A 87 -3.19 30.03 3.28
N LEU A 88 -3.53 30.64 2.14
CA LEU A 88 -3.83 29.93 0.90
C LEU A 88 -2.64 29.10 0.42
N ARG A 89 -1.42 29.63 0.53
CA ARG A 89 -0.19 28.89 0.21
C ARG A 89 0.00 27.64 1.08
N ARG A 90 -0.31 27.73 2.39
CA ARG A 90 -0.27 26.57 3.28
C ARG A 90 -1.34 25.56 2.90
N LEU A 91 -2.56 26.02 2.59
CA LEU A 91 -3.67 25.15 2.20
C LEU A 91 -3.36 24.40 0.89
N ASP A 92 -2.78 25.09 -0.08
CA ASP A 92 -2.32 24.51 -1.35
C ASP A 92 -1.32 23.36 -1.13
N HIS A 93 -0.30 23.58 -0.29
CA HIS A 93 0.68 22.54 0.05
C HIS A 93 0.10 21.41 0.90
N VAL A 94 -0.85 21.70 1.80
CA VAL A 94 -1.59 20.70 2.57
C VAL A 94 -2.44 19.83 1.64
N GLY A 95 -3.07 20.43 0.64
CA GLY A 95 -3.88 19.74 -0.37
C GLY A 95 -3.12 18.61 -1.06
N ILE A 96 -1.84 18.80 -1.36
CA ILE A 96 -1.00 17.77 -2.00
C ILE A 96 -0.82 16.55 -1.09
N TYR A 97 -0.50 16.72 0.20
CA TYR A 97 -0.36 15.59 1.12
C TYR A 97 -1.65 14.78 1.25
N LEU A 98 -2.78 15.49 1.35
CA LEU A 98 -4.10 14.89 1.47
C LEU A 98 -4.55 14.22 0.18
N LEU A 99 -4.22 14.78 -0.99
CA LEU A 99 -4.47 14.16 -2.28
C LEU A 99 -3.67 12.86 -2.43
N ILE A 100 -2.39 12.84 -2.03
CA ILE A 100 -1.60 11.61 -2.07
C ILE A 100 -2.27 10.55 -1.19
N ALA A 101 -2.59 10.82 0.08
CA ALA A 101 -3.30 9.85 0.93
C ALA A 101 -4.70 9.47 0.37
N GLY A 102 -5.40 10.44 -0.23
CA GLY A 102 -6.69 10.26 -0.89
C GLY A 102 -6.60 9.30 -2.07
N THR A 103 -5.54 9.34 -2.88
CA THR A 103 -5.33 8.40 -4.00
C THR A 103 -5.09 6.96 -3.53
N TYR A 104 -4.41 6.77 -2.40
CA TYR A 104 -4.17 5.43 -1.83
C TYR A 104 -5.47 4.81 -1.30
N THR A 105 -6.35 5.63 -0.72
CA THR A 105 -7.49 5.16 0.06
C THR A 105 -8.40 4.18 -0.70
N PRO A 106 -8.91 4.51 -1.91
CA PRO A 106 -9.75 3.58 -2.67
C PRO A 106 -8.97 2.39 -3.24
N GLY A 107 -7.73 2.59 -3.71
CA GLY A 107 -6.89 1.49 -4.21
C GLY A 107 -6.61 0.44 -3.13
N VAL A 108 -6.22 0.90 -1.94
CA VAL A 108 -5.93 0.03 -0.79
C VAL A 108 -7.22 -0.62 -0.27
N TRP A 109 -8.34 0.11 -0.19
CA TRP A 109 -9.60 -0.47 0.25
C TRP A 109 -10.11 -1.55 -0.70
N GLY A 110 -10.13 -1.25 -2.00
CA GLY A 110 -10.72 -2.10 -3.03
C GLY A 110 -9.87 -3.30 -3.41
N LEU A 111 -8.54 -3.22 -3.26
CA LEU A 111 -7.62 -4.22 -3.80
C LEU A 111 -6.82 -4.98 -2.74
N MET A 112 -6.73 -4.49 -1.51
CA MET A 112 -5.98 -5.14 -0.43
C MET A 112 -6.90 -5.72 0.66
N ARG A 113 -6.36 -6.69 1.42
CA ARG A 113 -7.14 -7.43 2.44
C ARG A 113 -6.45 -7.42 3.80
N GLY A 114 -7.25 -7.63 4.84
CA GLY A 114 -6.75 -7.92 6.20
C GLY A 114 -5.80 -6.86 6.77
N ARG A 115 -4.65 -7.33 7.28
CA ARG A 115 -3.63 -6.49 7.93
C ARG A 115 -2.96 -5.51 6.96
N TRP A 116 -2.74 -5.93 5.71
CA TRP A 116 -2.13 -5.09 4.68
C TRP A 116 -2.96 -3.85 4.38
N ARG A 117 -4.28 -4.02 4.19
CA ARG A 117 -5.21 -2.91 3.99
C ARG A 117 -5.13 -1.89 5.14
N ARG A 118 -5.26 -2.36 6.39
CA ARG A 118 -5.27 -1.48 7.56
C ARG A 118 -3.94 -0.76 7.77
N ARG A 119 -2.82 -1.49 7.74
CA ARG A 119 -1.49 -0.92 7.97
C ARG A 119 -1.13 0.11 6.91
N THR A 120 -1.42 -0.16 5.64
CA THR A 120 -1.12 0.77 4.55
C THR A 120 -1.91 2.07 4.69
N LEU A 121 -3.22 1.98 4.99
CA LEU A 121 -4.04 3.17 5.27
C LEU A 121 -3.53 3.95 6.49
N GLN A 122 -3.21 3.26 7.59
CA GLN A 122 -2.70 3.91 8.80
C GLN A 122 -1.38 4.65 8.53
N VAL A 123 -0.43 4.01 7.85
CA VAL A 123 0.87 4.61 7.56
C VAL A 123 0.74 5.81 6.63
N VAL A 124 0.01 5.69 5.51
CA VAL A 124 -0.10 6.78 4.54
C VAL A 124 -0.84 7.98 5.14
N TRP A 125 -1.91 7.76 5.90
CA TRP A 125 -2.67 8.84 6.54
C TRP A 125 -1.92 9.45 7.72
N ALA A 126 -1.26 8.66 8.57
CA ALA A 126 -0.46 9.20 9.66
C ALA A 126 0.66 10.09 9.11
N PHE A 127 1.35 9.65 8.06
CA PHE A 127 2.40 10.43 7.42
C PHE A 127 1.86 11.70 6.75
N ALA A 128 0.74 11.61 6.03
CA ALA A 128 0.09 12.77 5.40
C ALA A 128 -0.38 13.80 6.43
N LEU A 129 -1.05 13.36 7.50
CA LEU A 129 -1.53 14.24 8.56
C LEU A 129 -0.38 14.88 9.35
N CYS A 130 0.70 14.14 9.58
CA CYS A 130 1.91 14.69 10.21
C CYS A 130 2.50 15.82 9.36
N CYS A 131 2.72 15.58 8.06
CA CYS A 131 3.29 16.58 7.15
C CYS A 131 2.33 17.76 6.93
N ALA A 132 1.04 17.51 6.82
CA ALA A 132 0.01 18.54 6.71
C ALA A 132 -0.03 19.43 7.96
N SER A 133 -0.05 18.82 9.15
CA SER A 133 -0.03 19.55 10.42
C SER A 133 1.24 20.39 10.58
N ARG A 134 2.40 19.81 10.24
CA ARG A 134 3.67 20.55 10.25
C ARG A 134 3.64 21.74 9.29
N THR A 135 3.11 21.56 8.09
CA THR A 135 3.01 22.62 7.08
C THR A 135 2.04 23.72 7.51
N TRP A 136 0.91 23.34 8.11
CA TRP A 136 -0.12 24.26 8.57
C TRP A 136 0.37 25.15 9.72
N LEU A 137 1.01 24.54 10.73
CA LEU A 137 1.44 25.21 11.95
C LEU A 137 2.78 25.94 11.79
N GLY A 138 3.75 25.31 11.13
CA GLY A 138 5.13 25.80 11.02
C GLY A 138 5.48 26.42 9.67
N GLY A 139 4.48 26.69 8.82
CA GLY A 139 4.68 27.24 7.49
C GLY A 139 5.20 26.23 6.46
N VAL A 140 5.22 26.68 5.20
CA VAL A 140 5.60 25.86 4.04
C VAL A 140 7.12 25.64 4.03
N PRO A 141 7.60 24.38 3.98
CA PRO A 141 9.02 24.08 3.84
C PRO A 141 9.62 24.64 2.55
N THR A 142 10.95 24.56 2.41
CA THR A 142 11.59 24.88 1.13
C THR A 142 11.08 23.94 0.04
N ARG A 143 11.00 24.46 -1.19
CA ARG A 143 10.42 23.76 -2.34
C ARG A 143 10.99 22.35 -2.51
N TRP A 144 12.31 22.19 -2.44
CA TRP A 144 12.96 20.88 -2.62
C TRP A 144 12.59 19.88 -1.51
N ILE A 145 12.44 20.33 -0.25
CA ILE A 145 12.03 19.48 0.87
C ILE A 145 10.61 18.99 0.64
N SER A 146 9.67 19.91 0.40
CA SER A 146 8.26 19.55 0.14
C SER A 146 8.14 18.60 -1.05
N THR A 147 8.79 18.91 -2.18
CA THR A 147 8.77 18.05 -3.37
C THR A 147 9.35 16.66 -3.09
N THR A 148 10.44 16.55 -2.34
CA THR A 148 11.02 15.25 -1.96
C THR A 148 10.03 14.44 -1.11
N ILE A 149 9.39 15.06 -0.12
CA ILE A 149 8.40 14.39 0.72
C ILE A 149 7.23 13.89 -0.13
N TYR A 150 6.73 14.71 -1.07
CA TYR A 150 5.65 14.30 -1.97
C TYR A 150 6.03 13.09 -2.82
N LEU A 151 7.24 13.08 -3.39
CA LEU A 151 7.71 11.97 -4.22
C LEU A 151 7.92 10.70 -3.41
N VAL A 152 8.49 10.78 -2.21
CA VAL A 152 8.65 9.63 -1.30
C VAL A 152 7.29 9.05 -0.94
N MET A 153 6.31 9.90 -0.59
CA MET A 153 4.94 9.45 -0.33
C MET A 153 4.29 8.83 -1.57
N GLY A 154 4.45 9.44 -2.74
CA GLY A 154 3.85 8.95 -3.99
C GLY A 154 4.39 7.58 -4.41
N TRP A 155 5.71 7.42 -4.41
CA TRP A 155 6.37 6.17 -4.80
C TRP A 155 6.28 5.05 -3.75
N GLY A 156 5.86 5.36 -2.52
CA GLY A 156 5.64 4.38 -1.46
C GLY A 156 4.72 3.21 -1.86
N VAL A 157 3.86 3.39 -2.86
CA VAL A 157 2.97 2.36 -3.41
C VAL A 157 3.74 1.16 -3.96
N LEU A 158 4.98 1.35 -4.39
CA LEU A 158 5.85 0.28 -4.89
C LEU A 158 6.09 -0.81 -3.85
N ILE A 159 6.06 -0.49 -2.56
CA ILE A 159 6.16 -1.46 -1.46
C ILE A 159 5.05 -2.51 -1.56
N CYS A 160 3.86 -2.10 -1.99
CA CYS A 160 2.69 -2.96 -2.14
C CYS A 160 2.46 -3.44 -3.58
N TYR A 161 3.25 -2.96 -4.55
CA TYR A 161 3.03 -3.23 -5.97
C TYR A 161 3.07 -4.72 -6.31
N ARG A 162 4.07 -5.45 -5.80
CA ARG A 162 4.20 -6.89 -6.08
C ARG A 162 2.98 -7.68 -5.58
N GLU A 163 2.43 -7.30 -4.44
CA GLU A 163 1.26 -7.96 -3.87
C GLU A 163 0.00 -7.67 -4.70
N LEU A 164 -0.18 -6.41 -5.13
CA LEU A 164 -1.26 -6.03 -6.03
C LEU A 164 -1.14 -6.75 -7.40
N ALA A 165 0.08 -6.88 -7.92
CA ALA A 165 0.34 -7.42 -9.25
C ALA A 165 -0.01 -8.92 -9.34
N ARG A 166 0.16 -9.66 -8.25
CA ARG A 166 -0.22 -11.09 -8.18
C ARG A 166 -1.72 -11.32 -8.37
N GLY A 167 -2.56 -10.38 -7.92
CA GLY A 167 -4.02 -10.51 -8.00
C GLY A 167 -4.62 -9.93 -9.28
N LEU A 168 -4.03 -8.87 -9.84
CA LEU A 168 -4.64 -8.06 -10.91
C LEU A 168 -3.88 -8.12 -12.24
N GLY A 169 -2.63 -8.59 -12.22
CA GLY A 169 -1.71 -8.51 -13.34
C GLY A 169 -1.12 -7.10 -13.55
N HIS A 170 0.05 -7.03 -14.16
CA HIS A 170 0.79 -5.78 -14.35
C HIS A 170 0.05 -4.74 -15.20
N ARG A 171 -0.74 -5.19 -16.20
CA ARG A 171 -1.47 -4.30 -17.12
C ARG A 171 -2.52 -3.46 -16.38
N ALA A 172 -3.20 -4.02 -15.40
CA ALA A 172 -4.18 -3.29 -14.59
C ALA A 172 -3.50 -2.23 -13.71
N LEU A 173 -2.28 -2.48 -13.25
CA LEU A 173 -1.55 -1.58 -12.37
C LEU A 173 -0.77 -0.50 -13.11
N LEU A 174 -0.52 -0.65 -14.41
CA LEU A 174 0.31 0.25 -15.22
C LEU A 174 -0.01 1.75 -15.08
N PRO A 175 -1.28 2.20 -14.91
CA PRO A 175 -1.55 3.62 -14.71
C PRO A 175 -0.90 4.21 -13.45
N LEU A 176 -0.66 3.41 -12.41
CA LEU A 176 -0.02 3.87 -11.17
C LEU A 176 1.43 4.34 -11.36
N PRO A 177 2.38 3.50 -11.86
CA PRO A 177 3.74 3.96 -12.13
C PRO A 177 3.79 5.01 -13.23
N VAL A 178 2.93 4.96 -14.25
CA VAL A 178 2.87 6.00 -15.29
C VAL A 178 2.48 7.35 -14.69
N GLY A 179 1.47 7.40 -13.81
CA GLY A 179 1.14 8.60 -13.05
C GLY A 179 2.29 9.09 -12.18
N GLY A 180 2.98 8.18 -11.49
CA GLY A 180 4.19 8.49 -10.71
C GLY A 180 5.32 9.10 -11.54
N VAL A 181 5.52 8.63 -12.77
CA VAL A 181 6.47 9.21 -13.73
C VAL A 181 6.06 10.62 -14.13
N PHE A 182 4.79 10.86 -14.48
CA PHE A 182 4.32 12.22 -14.78
C PHE A 182 4.55 13.18 -13.61
N TYR A 183 4.22 12.79 -12.38
CA TYR A 183 4.50 13.61 -11.20
C TYR A 183 5.99 13.89 -11.01
N SER A 184 6.84 12.89 -11.24
CA SER A 184 8.29 13.01 -11.08
C SER A 184 8.91 13.93 -12.14
N LEU A 185 8.47 13.82 -13.39
CA LEU A 185 8.91 14.70 -14.48
C LEU A 185 8.47 16.15 -14.23
N GLY A 186 7.22 16.35 -13.81
CA GLY A 186 6.75 17.67 -13.40
C GLY A 186 7.59 18.24 -12.27
N ALA A 187 7.83 17.46 -11.21
CA ALA A 187 8.65 17.87 -10.07
C ALA A 187 10.07 18.26 -10.48
N LEU A 188 10.69 17.49 -11.39
CA LEU A 188 12.01 17.79 -11.93
C LEU A 188 12.01 19.11 -12.71
N ILE A 189 11.05 19.32 -13.60
CA ILE A 189 10.90 20.57 -14.36
C ILE A 189 10.77 21.75 -13.39
N ASN A 190 9.90 21.60 -12.38
CA ASN A 190 9.69 22.60 -11.34
C ASN A 190 11.03 22.95 -10.67
N LEU A 191 11.80 21.96 -10.21
CA LEU A 191 13.05 22.17 -9.48
C LEU A 191 14.25 22.58 -10.37
N SER A 192 14.20 22.35 -11.68
CA SER A 192 15.34 22.53 -12.59
C SER A 192 15.80 23.98 -12.78
N GLY A 193 14.98 24.97 -12.43
CA GLY A 193 15.26 26.38 -12.71
C GLY A 193 15.07 26.76 -14.19
N TRP A 194 14.60 25.84 -15.03
CA TRP A 194 14.22 26.14 -16.41
C TRP A 194 13.12 27.21 -16.43
N PRO A 195 13.22 28.28 -17.25
CA PRO A 195 12.27 29.39 -17.20
C PRO A 195 10.92 29.07 -17.88
N GLY A 196 10.80 27.94 -18.57
CA GLY A 196 9.61 27.56 -19.33
C GLY A 196 9.63 28.10 -20.77
N PRO A 197 8.63 27.73 -21.57
CA PRO A 197 8.56 28.12 -22.98
C PRO A 197 8.16 29.59 -23.18
N SER A 198 7.45 30.21 -22.23
CA SER A 198 7.14 31.64 -22.24
C SER A 198 7.17 32.19 -20.81
N PRO A 199 8.33 32.65 -20.30
CA PRO A 199 8.51 32.92 -18.87
C PRO A 199 7.54 33.96 -18.28
N ALA A 200 7.01 34.86 -19.12
CA ALA A 200 6.05 35.89 -18.71
C ALA A 200 4.59 35.41 -18.61
N ALA A 201 4.23 34.30 -19.25
CA ALA A 201 2.83 33.84 -19.35
C ALA A 201 2.65 32.34 -19.04
N PHE A 202 3.65 31.52 -19.34
CA PHE A 202 3.65 30.07 -19.25
C PHE A 202 5.07 29.59 -18.94
N GLY A 203 5.42 29.60 -17.66
CA GLY A 203 6.72 29.20 -17.15
C GLY A 203 6.78 27.71 -16.79
N ALA A 204 7.86 27.32 -16.11
CA ALA A 204 8.03 25.95 -15.63
C ALA A 204 6.99 25.52 -14.58
N HIS A 205 6.41 26.45 -13.84
CA HIS A 205 5.37 26.16 -12.85
C HIS A 205 4.05 25.73 -13.52
N GLU A 206 3.67 26.40 -14.61
CA GLU A 206 2.51 26.02 -15.42
C GLU A 206 2.73 24.68 -16.12
N VAL A 207 3.94 24.43 -16.63
CA VAL A 207 4.31 23.11 -17.18
C VAL A 207 4.18 22.05 -16.09
N PHE A 208 4.68 22.33 -14.88
CA PHE A 208 4.51 21.44 -13.73
C PHE A 208 3.04 21.12 -13.45
N HIS A 209 2.14 22.10 -13.50
CA HIS A 209 0.70 21.88 -13.34
C HIS A 209 0.12 20.94 -14.41
N LEU A 210 0.56 21.05 -15.68
CA LEU A 210 0.13 20.10 -16.72
C LEU A 210 0.56 18.67 -16.43
N PHE A 211 1.80 18.47 -15.95
CA PHE A 211 2.28 17.15 -15.53
C PHE A 211 1.51 16.61 -14.32
N VAL A 212 1.13 17.48 -13.37
CA VAL A 212 0.28 17.11 -12.22
C VAL A 212 -1.10 16.65 -12.70
N LEU A 213 -1.72 17.38 -13.64
CA LEU A 213 -3.01 17.00 -14.24
C LEU A 213 -2.92 15.67 -15.00
N ALA A 214 -1.86 15.44 -15.78
CA ALA A 214 -1.62 14.17 -16.47
C ALA A 214 -1.42 12.99 -15.50
N GLY A 215 -0.67 13.21 -14.42
CA GLY A 215 -0.54 12.24 -13.32
C GLY A 215 -1.89 11.92 -12.70
N THR A 216 -2.68 12.93 -12.36
CA THR A 216 -4.04 12.75 -11.82
C THR A 216 -4.93 11.99 -12.79
N ALA A 217 -4.87 12.27 -14.09
CA ALA A 217 -5.65 11.55 -15.10
C ALA A 217 -5.33 10.05 -15.09
N CYS A 218 -4.06 9.67 -14.92
CA CYS A 218 -3.66 8.27 -14.77
C CYS A 218 -4.28 7.60 -13.53
N HIS A 219 -4.28 8.30 -12.39
CA HIS A 219 -4.91 7.80 -11.16
C HIS A 219 -6.44 7.72 -11.27
N VAL A 220 -7.09 8.70 -11.89
CA VAL A 220 -8.54 8.67 -12.17
C VAL A 220 -8.89 7.49 -13.08
N TRP A 221 -8.10 7.27 -14.13
CA TRP A 221 -8.26 6.11 -15.01
C TRP A 221 -8.13 4.80 -14.24
N PHE A 222 -7.14 4.67 -13.36
CA PHE A 222 -6.99 3.52 -12.46
C PHE A 222 -8.23 3.31 -11.59
N MET A 223 -8.76 4.37 -10.96
CA MET A 223 -9.96 4.28 -10.14
C MET A 223 -11.16 3.77 -10.95
N LEU A 224 -11.40 4.35 -12.14
CA LEU A 224 -12.52 3.99 -12.99
C LEU A 224 -12.43 2.57 -13.55
N ARG A 225 -11.23 2.13 -13.95
CA ARG A 225 -11.05 0.88 -14.70
C ARG A 225 -10.72 -0.32 -13.83
N VAL A 226 -10.15 -0.09 -12.64
CA VAL A 226 -9.68 -1.17 -11.76
C VAL A 226 -10.43 -1.17 -10.45
N VAL A 227 -10.48 -0.04 -9.75
CA VAL A 227 -10.97 -0.01 -8.37
C VAL A 227 -12.50 -0.04 -8.30
N VAL A 228 -13.20 0.80 -9.07
CA VAL A 228 -14.67 0.80 -9.14
C VAL A 228 -15.25 -0.60 -9.46
N PRO A 229 -14.75 -1.33 -10.49
CA PRO A 229 -15.24 -2.67 -10.80
C PRO A 229 -14.76 -3.77 -9.85
N ALA A 230 -13.77 -3.51 -8.98
CA ALA A 230 -13.26 -4.52 -8.04
C ALA A 230 -14.38 -5.05 -7.15
N ALA A 231 -14.50 -6.38 -7.09
CA ALA A 231 -15.54 -7.07 -6.33
C ALA A 231 -15.10 -7.32 -4.89
N ALA A 232 -16.10 -7.55 -4.02
CA ALA A 232 -15.85 -7.97 -2.66
C ALA A 232 -14.98 -9.23 -2.67
N PRO A 233 -13.90 -9.27 -1.86
CA PRO A 233 -13.01 -10.41 -1.90
C PRO A 233 -13.71 -11.65 -1.33
N ALA A 234 -13.74 -12.77 -2.07
CA ALA A 234 -14.45 -14.00 -1.70
C ALA A 234 -14.11 -14.45 -0.25
N PRO A 235 -15.08 -14.85 0.58
CA PRO A 235 -14.80 -15.25 1.96
C PRO A 235 -13.71 -16.34 1.98
N ALA A 236 -12.79 -16.26 2.95
CA ALA A 236 -11.78 -17.29 3.10
C ALA A 236 -12.49 -18.65 3.19
N PRO A 237 -12.02 -19.69 2.47
CA PRO A 237 -12.64 -21.00 2.57
C PRO A 237 -12.68 -21.40 4.04
N VAL A 238 -13.90 -21.63 4.55
CA VAL A 238 -14.07 -22.21 5.88
C VAL A 238 -13.43 -23.59 5.78
N MET A 239 -12.24 -23.77 6.36
CA MET A 239 -11.63 -25.08 6.53
C MET A 239 -12.54 -25.90 7.45
N ARG A 240 -13.59 -26.51 6.90
CA ARG A 240 -14.39 -27.51 7.57
C ARG A 240 -13.54 -28.77 7.61
N GLY A 241 -13.13 -29.21 8.81
CA GLY A 241 -12.48 -30.50 9.01
C GLY A 241 -11.01 -30.47 9.42
N VAL A 242 -10.40 -29.32 9.73
CA VAL A 242 -9.14 -29.34 10.50
C VAL A 242 -9.51 -29.63 11.95
N PRO A 243 -9.10 -30.77 12.54
CA PRO A 243 -9.37 -31.05 13.95
C PRO A 243 -8.83 -29.88 14.76
N ARG A 244 -9.63 -29.35 15.69
CA ARG A 244 -9.08 -28.33 16.60
C ARG A 244 -7.89 -28.98 17.29
N ARG A 245 -6.84 -28.22 17.59
CA ARG A 245 -5.62 -28.70 18.28
C ARG A 245 -5.91 -29.43 19.60
N ARG A 246 -7.15 -29.36 20.10
CA ARG A 246 -7.71 -30.06 21.26
C ARG A 246 -8.16 -31.50 20.99
N ASP A 247 -8.38 -31.85 19.73
CA ASP A 247 -8.89 -33.16 19.26
C ASP A 247 -7.74 -34.09 18.83
N TRP A 248 -6.50 -33.58 18.81
CA TRP A 248 -5.32 -34.40 18.60
C TRP A 248 -5.05 -35.24 19.85
N ARG A 249 -5.49 -36.50 19.83
CA ARG A 249 -4.99 -37.54 20.73
C ARG A 249 -3.89 -38.31 20.00
N PRO A 250 -2.65 -38.40 20.54
CA PRO A 250 -1.66 -39.30 19.96
C PRO A 250 -2.20 -40.73 20.08
N ALA A 251 -2.52 -41.35 18.95
CA ALA A 251 -2.72 -42.78 18.90
C ALA A 251 -1.37 -43.45 19.18
N GLY A 252 -1.26 -44.19 20.30
CA GLY A 252 -0.18 -45.16 20.46
C GLY A 252 0.82 -44.97 21.62
N LEU A 253 0.56 -44.13 22.63
CA LEU A 253 1.34 -44.18 23.88
C LEU A 253 0.46 -44.54 25.08
N GLY A 254 -0.11 -45.74 25.04
CA GLY A 254 -0.89 -46.30 26.13
C GLY A 254 -0.83 -47.82 26.09
N ARG A 255 0.27 -48.37 26.63
CA ARG A 255 0.38 -49.66 27.34
C ARG A 255 1.78 -50.24 27.18
N ARG A 256 2.59 -50.12 28.23
CA ARG A 256 3.50 -51.15 28.76
C ARG A 256 4.28 -50.48 29.90
N PHE A 257 3.85 -50.76 31.12
CA PHE A 257 4.64 -50.93 32.36
C PHE A 257 3.65 -50.91 33.53
N SER A 258 2.80 -51.94 33.59
CA SER A 258 2.27 -52.42 34.86
C SER A 258 3.08 -53.67 35.15
N LEU A 259 4.02 -53.56 36.08
CA LEU A 259 4.73 -54.70 36.64
C LEU A 259 3.69 -55.51 37.44
N GLU A 260 3.30 -56.67 36.89
CA GLU A 260 2.59 -57.69 37.65
C GLU A 260 3.58 -58.28 38.68
N ALA A 261 3.39 -57.90 39.95
CA ALA A 261 3.91 -58.65 41.07
C ALA A 261 2.99 -59.87 41.26
N GLY A 262 3.26 -60.93 40.50
CA GLY A 262 2.68 -62.25 40.69
C GLY A 262 3.71 -63.17 41.34
N GLU A 263 3.47 -63.53 42.59
CA GLU A 263 4.21 -64.56 43.32
C GLU A 263 4.20 -65.88 42.55
N ALA A 264 5.38 -66.36 42.17
CA ALA A 264 5.59 -67.72 41.70
C ALA A 264 6.68 -68.39 42.54
N SER A 265 6.26 -69.37 43.34
CA SER A 265 7.08 -70.23 44.19
C SER A 265 8.17 -70.99 43.39
N PRO A 266 9.39 -71.15 43.92
CA PRO A 266 10.50 -71.76 43.19
C PRO A 266 10.46 -73.29 43.28
N ARG A 267 10.43 -73.97 42.12
CA ARG A 267 10.88 -75.38 42.01
C ARG A 267 12.37 -75.40 41.64
N PRO A 268 13.20 -76.23 42.29
CA PRO A 268 14.63 -76.24 42.06
C PRO A 268 14.98 -77.07 40.81
N MET A 269 15.93 -76.61 40.00
CA MET A 269 16.55 -77.44 38.97
C MET A 269 18.08 -77.31 38.98
N SER A 270 18.67 -78.48 39.29
CA SER A 270 20.00 -79.08 39.08
C SER A 270 21.26 -78.22 38.82
N PRO A 271 22.37 -78.49 39.55
CA PRO A 271 23.67 -77.86 39.36
C PRO A 271 24.47 -78.61 38.29
N ASP A 272 24.33 -78.24 37.03
CA ASP A 272 25.34 -78.60 36.03
C ASP A 272 25.21 -77.75 34.77
N ARG A 273 26.07 -76.73 34.68
CA ARG A 273 26.69 -76.19 33.46
C ARG A 273 27.39 -74.86 33.79
N LEU A 274 28.65 -74.95 34.19
CA LEU A 274 29.61 -73.85 34.06
C LEU A 274 30.64 -74.24 33.01
N PRO A 275 30.96 -73.33 32.08
CA PRO A 275 32.38 -73.08 31.80
C PRO A 275 32.72 -71.58 31.70
N ARG A 276 33.52 -71.17 32.69
CA ARG A 276 34.78 -70.36 32.74
C ARG A 276 35.03 -69.10 31.86
N PRO A 277 35.79 -68.12 32.41
CA PRO A 277 36.02 -66.80 31.82
C PRO A 277 37.26 -66.75 30.91
N GLY A 278 37.29 -65.82 29.93
CA GLY A 278 38.51 -65.58 29.17
C GLY A 278 38.45 -64.45 28.13
N ARG A 279 39.17 -63.36 28.47
CA ARG A 279 39.93 -62.41 27.62
C ARG A 279 39.21 -61.44 26.65
N ALA A 280 39.41 -60.15 26.91
CA ALA A 280 39.55 -59.08 25.91
C ALA A 280 40.92 -59.17 25.18
N PRO A 281 41.02 -58.73 23.92
CA PRO A 281 41.97 -57.65 23.58
C PRO A 281 41.47 -56.68 22.48
N GLN A 282 41.61 -55.36 22.69
CA GLN A 282 42.56 -54.41 22.07
C GLN A 282 42.22 -53.94 20.62
N GLY A 283 42.23 -52.61 20.40
CA GLY A 283 42.36 -51.98 19.07
C GLY A 283 43.75 -52.19 18.46
N PRO A 284 44.24 -51.46 17.42
CA PRO A 284 43.93 -50.05 17.08
C PRO A 284 44.04 -49.63 15.56
N ARG A 285 43.88 -48.31 15.32
CA ARG A 285 44.53 -47.39 14.33
C ARG A 285 44.14 -47.34 12.83
N GLU A 286 43.68 -46.13 12.46
CA GLU A 286 44.06 -45.21 11.35
C GLU A 286 44.48 -45.72 9.96
N THR A 287 43.93 -45.07 8.91
CA THR A 287 44.72 -44.26 7.94
C THR A 287 43.80 -43.58 6.90
N SER A 288 44.01 -42.27 6.68
CA SER A 288 43.60 -41.55 5.47
C SER A 288 44.71 -41.63 4.41
N PRO A 289 44.39 -41.35 3.14
CA PRO A 289 45.17 -40.33 2.42
C PRO A 289 44.32 -39.40 1.54
N GLY A 290 44.76 -38.14 1.40
CA GLY A 290 44.23 -37.13 0.47
C GLY A 290 45.05 -37.01 -0.83
N VAL A 291 44.60 -36.13 -1.76
CA VAL A 291 45.32 -35.50 -2.90
C VAL A 291 44.40 -34.32 -3.38
N GLU A 292 44.73 -33.03 -3.19
CA GLU A 292 45.43 -32.07 -4.10
C GLU A 292 44.71 -31.76 -5.44
N ALA A 293 44.16 -30.55 -5.67
CA ALA A 293 44.76 -29.27 -6.16
C ALA A 293 44.81 -29.15 -7.72
N GLY A 294 43.92 -28.38 -8.37
CA GLY A 294 44.16 -27.02 -8.92
C GLY A 294 44.24 -27.04 -10.48
N PRO A 295 44.41 -25.91 -11.22
CA PRO A 295 43.75 -24.60 -11.14
C PRO A 295 43.30 -24.00 -12.52
N ASP A 296 42.51 -22.93 -12.45
CA ASP A 296 42.42 -21.68 -13.24
C ASP A 296 42.90 -21.49 -14.71
N ARG A 297 42.11 -20.62 -15.40
CA ARG A 297 42.40 -19.64 -16.49
C ARG A 297 42.26 -20.07 -17.96
N PRO A 298 42.10 -19.11 -18.92
CA PRO A 298 42.18 -17.64 -18.84
C PRO A 298 40.87 -16.86 -19.00
#